data_AF-A0AAW2E7C1-F1
#
_entry.id   AF-A0AAW2E7C1-F1
#
_cell.length_a   1.000
_cell.length_b   1.000
_cell.length_c   1.000
_cell.angle_alpha   90.00
_cell.angle_beta   90.00
_cell.angle_gamma   90.00
#
_symmetry.space_group_name_H-M   'P 1'
#
loop_
_entity.id
_entity.type
_entity.pdbx_description
1 polymer ?
#
loop_
_entity_poly.entity_id
_entity_poly.type
_entity_poly.pdbx_seq_one_letter_code
_entity_poly.pdbx_strand_id
1 'polypeptide(L)'
;MTHVKNDQQDISKDIFIKHDSKNFDENGFVMTFKDLFQTKFRDEFPNDFDTWTVKQQCNWLIDNIAVFFPNTPQSLLSFIPGSYCQLDYNNRSIEELPDWMDIDKYRKGQMFTQKNYTAILLSKLIGLTYVYTFDDELKPIIIGGHEHTPYLAFQRYLSSIKRISNWYNGDPWSKGTAAYQDMLITRAMHFGMRTKLCQMSHEQIDTACIFANPWNPDREILLKDFSATCPLEKLGQRPHKLIEKSSYKPKSINCSDFALAQYCFVVLPLLYPQNIGIHDATDEDLDAFCGNAICGNATDIFLE
;
A
#
# COMPACT_ATOMS: atom_id res chain seq x y z
N MET A 1 15.38 -4.99 -33.86
CA MET A 1 15.55 -5.82 -32.66
C MET A 1 16.68 -5.20 -31.87
N THR A 2 16.33 -4.28 -30.98
CA THR A 2 17.27 -3.46 -30.24
C THR A 2 16.97 -3.68 -28.76
N HIS A 3 18.02 -3.98 -28.01
CA HIS A 3 18.02 -4.35 -26.61
C HIS A 3 17.30 -3.32 -25.72
N VAL A 4 16.19 -3.74 -25.10
CA VAL A 4 15.59 -3.11 -23.91
C VAL A 4 15.59 -4.17 -22.81
N LYS A 5 16.75 -4.38 -22.19
CA LYS A 5 16.92 -5.17 -20.96
C LYS A 5 18.16 -4.63 -20.26
N ASN A 6 17.98 -3.67 -19.36
CA ASN A 6 18.86 -3.40 -18.21
C ASN A 6 18.32 -2.27 -17.30
N ASP A 7 17.44 -1.38 -17.78
CA ASP A 7 17.06 -0.19 -16.99
C ASP A 7 16.14 -0.49 -15.79
N GLN A 8 15.28 -1.52 -15.86
CA GLN A 8 14.42 -1.89 -14.72
C GLN A 8 15.19 -2.52 -13.54
N GLN A 9 16.37 -3.09 -13.81
CA GLN A 9 17.18 -3.76 -12.78
C GLN A 9 17.95 -2.76 -11.91
N ASP A 10 18.27 -1.58 -12.45
CA ASP A 10 18.91 -0.48 -11.71
C ASP A 10 17.90 0.31 -10.86
N ILE A 11 16.71 0.59 -11.40
CA ILE A 11 15.69 1.38 -10.69
C ILE A 11 15.25 0.68 -9.39
N SER A 12 15.04 -0.64 -9.41
CA SER A 12 14.65 -1.40 -8.20
C SER A 12 15.74 -1.44 -7.13
N LYS A 13 17.02 -1.31 -7.52
CA LYS A 13 18.16 -1.29 -6.59
C LYS A 13 18.36 0.10 -5.99
N ASP A 14 18.24 1.14 -6.81
CA ASP A 14 18.40 2.52 -6.37
C ASP A 14 17.28 2.98 -5.42
N ILE A 15 16.06 2.44 -5.57
CA ILE A 15 14.95 2.71 -4.65
C ILE A 15 15.28 2.19 -3.24
N PHE A 16 15.85 0.99 -3.10
CA PHE A 16 16.11 0.40 -1.76
C PHE A 16 17.45 0.78 -1.14
N ILE A 17 18.49 1.05 -1.94
CA ILE A 17 19.87 1.21 -1.44
C ILE A 17 20.11 2.61 -0.84
N LYS A 18 19.18 3.57 -1.01
CA LYS A 18 19.26 4.93 -0.46
C LYS A 18 18.46 5.19 0.83
N HIS A 19 17.82 4.19 1.44
CA HIS A 19 17.00 4.44 2.63
C HIS A 19 17.82 4.80 3.88
N ASP A 20 17.39 5.85 4.59
CA ASP A 20 17.88 6.19 5.92
C ASP A 20 17.45 5.06 6.86
N SER A 21 18.41 4.32 7.42
CA SER A 21 18.22 3.04 8.15
C SER A 21 17.41 3.14 9.45
N LYS A 22 16.72 4.26 9.71
CA LYS A 22 16.04 4.55 10.97
C LYS A 22 14.58 4.06 10.98
N ASN A 23 13.93 3.99 9.82
CA ASN A 23 12.51 3.64 9.72
C ASN A 23 12.26 2.16 9.36
N PHE A 24 13.31 1.39 9.08
CA PHE A 24 13.21 -0.02 8.71
C PHE A 24 13.47 -0.95 9.91
N ASP A 25 12.57 -1.90 10.17
CA ASP A 25 12.78 -2.92 11.21
C ASP A 25 13.61 -4.11 10.68
N GLU A 26 14.92 -3.92 10.65
CA GLU A 26 15.89 -4.95 10.20
C GLU A 26 15.76 -6.25 11.01
N ASN A 27 15.55 -6.14 12.33
CA ASN A 27 15.43 -7.30 13.22
C ASN A 27 14.17 -8.10 12.90
N GLY A 28 13.02 -7.43 12.81
CA GLY A 28 11.74 -8.04 12.47
C GLY A 28 11.79 -8.74 11.11
N PHE A 29 12.41 -8.10 10.12
CA PHE A 29 12.58 -8.66 8.78
C PHE A 29 13.41 -9.95 8.81
N VAL A 30 14.59 -9.90 9.43
CA VAL A 30 15.47 -11.08 9.54
C VAL A 30 14.80 -12.21 10.29
N MET A 31 14.16 -11.93 11.44
CA MET A 31 13.45 -12.95 12.23
C MET A 31 12.37 -13.66 11.41
N THR A 32 11.56 -12.91 10.67
CA THR A 32 10.52 -13.51 9.82
C THR A 32 11.11 -14.39 8.73
N PHE A 33 12.17 -13.96 8.05
CA PHE A 33 12.79 -14.78 7.00
C PHE A 33 13.40 -16.06 7.55
N LYS A 34 14.00 -15.99 8.75
CA LYS A 34 14.53 -17.18 9.42
C LYS A 34 13.42 -18.17 9.75
N ASP A 35 12.34 -17.69 10.36
CA ASP A 35 11.18 -18.51 10.73
C ASP A 35 10.54 -19.20 9.51
N LEU A 36 10.39 -18.45 8.40
CA LEU A 36 9.71 -18.96 7.22
C LEU A 36 10.57 -19.84 6.33
N PHE A 37 11.87 -19.54 6.22
CA PHE A 37 12.70 -20.09 5.13
C PHE A 37 13.96 -20.81 5.60
N GLN A 38 14.51 -20.54 6.78
CA GLN A 38 15.81 -21.11 7.17
C GLN A 38 15.80 -22.65 7.20
N THR A 39 14.66 -23.26 7.53
CA THR A 39 14.53 -24.73 7.52
C THR A 39 14.32 -25.28 6.11
N LYS A 40 13.50 -24.62 5.29
CA LYS A 40 13.10 -25.13 3.96
C LYS A 40 14.13 -24.81 2.86
N PHE A 41 14.86 -23.72 3.02
CA PHE A 41 15.85 -23.19 2.08
C PHE A 41 17.24 -23.15 2.73
N ARG A 42 17.53 -24.09 3.65
CA ARG A 42 18.80 -24.10 4.41
C ARG A 42 20.02 -23.95 3.50
N ASP A 43 20.04 -24.66 2.37
CA ASP A 43 21.18 -24.68 1.46
C ASP A 43 21.37 -23.35 0.68
N GLU A 44 20.36 -22.49 0.66
CA GLU A 44 20.44 -21.14 0.07
C GLU A 44 21.02 -20.11 1.05
N PHE A 45 20.98 -20.38 2.36
CA PHE A 45 21.57 -19.48 3.36
C PHE A 45 23.09 -19.70 3.45
N PRO A 46 23.89 -18.63 3.54
CA PRO A 46 25.32 -18.72 3.82
C PRO A 46 25.58 -19.49 5.13
N ASN A 47 26.62 -20.34 5.14
CA ASN A 47 26.94 -21.19 6.30
C ASN A 47 27.24 -20.38 7.58
N ASP A 48 27.76 -19.17 7.42
CA ASP A 48 28.10 -18.23 8.49
C ASP A 48 27.05 -17.14 8.69
N PHE A 49 25.87 -17.25 8.04
CA PHE A 49 24.83 -16.22 8.06
C PHE A 49 24.46 -15.79 9.49
N ASP A 50 24.33 -16.73 10.42
CA ASP A 50 23.99 -16.45 11.82
C ASP A 50 25.09 -15.70 12.61
N THR A 51 26.30 -15.62 12.07
CA THR A 51 27.42 -14.88 12.67
C THR A 51 27.50 -13.42 12.22
N TRP A 52 26.76 -13.06 11.16
CA TRP A 52 26.73 -11.72 10.63
C TRP A 52 25.94 -10.76 11.51
N THR A 53 26.20 -9.46 11.36
CA THR A 53 25.35 -8.43 11.96
C THR A 53 23.95 -8.47 11.33
N VAL A 54 22.94 -8.02 12.08
CA VAL A 54 21.55 -7.95 11.59
C VAL A 54 21.44 -7.17 10.28
N LYS A 55 22.15 -6.05 10.16
CA LYS A 55 22.18 -5.24 8.94
C LYS A 55 22.74 -6.02 7.75
N GLN A 56 23.82 -6.79 7.94
CA GLN A 56 24.38 -7.63 6.88
C GLN A 56 23.40 -8.74 6.46
N GLN A 57 22.76 -9.40 7.44
CA GLN A 57 21.72 -10.40 7.20
C GLN A 57 20.55 -9.80 6.40
N CYS A 58 20.07 -8.63 6.82
CA CYS A 58 18.98 -7.91 6.18
C CYS A 58 19.31 -7.54 4.72
N ASN A 59 20.46 -6.90 4.49
CA ASN A 59 20.89 -6.52 3.14
C ASN A 59 20.99 -7.75 2.22
N TRP A 60 21.61 -8.83 2.70
CA TRP A 60 21.70 -10.07 1.92
C TRP A 60 20.33 -10.67 1.61
N LEU A 61 19.40 -10.68 2.57
CA LEU A 61 18.03 -11.16 2.35
C LEU A 61 17.28 -10.32 1.30
N ILE A 62 17.43 -8.99 1.33
CA ILE A 62 16.86 -8.09 0.33
C ILE A 62 17.43 -8.40 -1.06
N ASP A 63 18.76 -8.54 -1.16
CA ASP A 63 19.44 -8.83 -2.43
C ASP A 63 19.05 -10.19 -3.01
N ASN A 64 18.69 -11.15 -2.16
CA ASN A 64 18.35 -12.53 -2.54
C ASN A 64 16.85 -12.84 -2.43
N ILE A 65 16.00 -11.83 -2.28
CA ILE A 65 14.57 -12.03 -1.95
C ILE A 65 13.82 -12.87 -3.00
N ALA A 66 14.20 -12.76 -4.27
CA ALA A 66 13.63 -13.53 -5.37
C ALA A 66 13.80 -15.04 -5.19
N VAL A 67 14.87 -15.49 -4.52
CA VAL A 67 15.12 -16.92 -4.24
C VAL A 67 14.04 -17.49 -3.33
N PHE A 68 13.60 -16.71 -2.34
CA PHE A 68 12.57 -17.13 -1.38
C PHE A 68 11.14 -17.01 -1.93
N PHE A 69 10.95 -16.16 -2.95
CA PHE A 69 9.65 -15.89 -3.57
C PHE A 69 9.69 -16.05 -5.10
N PRO A 70 10.00 -17.26 -5.63
CA PRO A 70 10.25 -17.47 -7.07
C PRO A 70 9.01 -17.25 -7.96
N ASN A 71 7.82 -17.21 -7.37
CA ASN A 71 6.55 -16.96 -8.08
C ASN A 71 6.10 -15.49 -8.01
N THR A 72 6.84 -14.63 -7.31
CA THR A 72 6.53 -13.20 -7.22
C THR A 72 7.23 -12.45 -8.35
N PRO A 73 6.50 -11.68 -9.18
CA PRO A 73 7.12 -10.86 -10.21
C PRO A 73 8.16 -9.90 -9.62
N GLN A 74 9.25 -9.66 -10.35
CA GLN A 74 10.34 -8.79 -9.90
C GLN A 74 9.85 -7.40 -9.44
N SER A 75 8.88 -6.83 -10.15
CA SER A 75 8.28 -5.52 -9.84
C SER A 75 7.52 -5.47 -8.51
N LEU A 76 7.18 -6.62 -7.91
CA LEU A 76 6.45 -6.73 -6.66
C LEU A 76 7.32 -7.20 -5.50
N LEU A 77 8.59 -7.54 -5.72
CA LEU A 77 9.46 -8.02 -4.65
C LEU A 77 9.73 -6.94 -3.59
N SER A 78 9.72 -5.66 -3.97
CA SER A 78 9.87 -4.51 -3.07
C SER A 78 8.75 -4.38 -2.02
N PHE A 79 7.56 -4.95 -2.26
CA PHE A 79 6.47 -4.95 -1.28
C PHE A 79 6.76 -5.83 -0.05
N ILE A 80 7.70 -6.77 -0.16
CA ILE A 80 8.00 -7.64 0.98
C ILE A 80 8.80 -6.89 2.05
N PRO A 81 9.97 -6.29 1.76
CA PRO A 81 10.69 -5.48 2.73
C PRO A 81 9.91 -4.21 3.10
N GLY A 82 9.12 -3.62 2.20
CA GLY A 82 8.30 -2.44 2.52
C GLY A 82 7.29 -2.67 3.66
N SER A 83 6.92 -3.92 3.96
CA SER A 83 6.07 -4.26 5.11
C SER A 83 6.75 -3.99 6.46
N TYR A 84 8.08 -3.89 6.46
CA TYR A 84 8.93 -3.62 7.62
C TYR A 84 9.45 -2.18 7.65
N CYS A 85 9.10 -1.39 6.63
CA CYS A 85 9.43 0.03 6.56
C CYS A 85 8.28 0.87 7.14
N GLN A 86 8.60 1.76 8.06
CA GLN A 86 7.67 2.74 8.61
C GLN A 86 7.62 3.99 7.73
N LEU A 87 6.43 4.60 7.66
CA LEU A 87 6.25 5.86 6.93
C LEU A 87 7.01 6.99 7.64
N ASP A 88 7.64 7.84 6.86
CA ASP A 88 8.36 9.00 7.38
C ASP A 88 7.45 10.22 7.55
N TYR A 89 6.96 10.40 8.78
CA TYR A 89 6.07 11.51 9.13
C TYR A 89 6.79 12.82 9.45
N ASN A 90 8.12 12.83 9.62
CA ASN A 90 8.83 13.97 10.23
C ASN A 90 9.94 14.58 9.36
N ASN A 91 10.51 13.83 8.40
CA ASN A 91 11.69 14.31 7.69
C ASN A 91 11.38 15.18 6.46
N ARG A 92 10.10 15.36 6.10
CA ARG A 92 9.74 16.18 4.94
C ARG A 92 8.55 17.10 5.15
N SER A 93 8.73 18.36 4.74
CA SER A 93 7.67 19.36 4.67
C SER A 93 6.71 19.06 3.51
N ILE A 94 5.41 19.23 3.72
CA ILE A 94 4.40 19.10 2.65
C ILE A 94 4.57 20.21 1.59
N GLU A 95 5.22 21.31 1.94
CA GLU A 95 5.47 22.43 1.01
C GLU A 95 6.60 22.14 0.02
N GLU A 96 7.43 21.15 0.32
CA GLU A 96 8.55 20.77 -0.54
C GLU A 96 8.07 19.87 -1.66
N LEU A 97 8.21 20.36 -2.89
CA LEU A 97 7.89 19.59 -4.06
C LEU A 97 8.87 18.39 -4.19
N PRO A 98 8.41 17.15 -4.41
CA PRO A 98 9.29 16.01 -4.72
C PRO A 98 10.22 16.31 -5.90
N ASP A 99 11.49 15.90 -5.81
CA ASP A 99 12.49 16.12 -6.87
C ASP A 99 12.09 15.43 -8.19
N TRP A 100 11.35 14.34 -8.09
CA TRP A 100 10.82 13.60 -9.24
C TRP A 100 9.54 14.20 -9.83
N MET A 101 9.00 15.25 -9.21
CA MET A 101 7.72 15.83 -9.62
C MET A 101 7.85 16.66 -10.89
N ASP A 102 7.10 16.25 -11.91
CA ASP A 102 6.80 17.09 -13.07
C ASP A 102 5.45 17.79 -12.87
N ILE A 103 5.48 19.10 -12.63
CA ILE A 103 4.28 19.92 -12.41
C ILE A 103 3.38 19.93 -13.65
N ASP A 104 3.94 19.99 -14.85
CA ASP A 104 3.15 20.05 -16.08
C ASP A 104 2.40 18.73 -16.29
N LYS A 105 3.08 17.61 -16.05
CA LYS A 105 2.47 16.28 -16.03
C LYS A 105 1.41 16.15 -14.93
N TYR A 106 1.67 16.68 -13.73
CA TYR A 106 0.67 16.72 -12.66
C TYR A 106 -0.60 17.49 -13.09
N ARG A 107 -0.46 18.67 -13.71
CA ARG A 107 -1.60 19.45 -14.21
C ARG A 107 -2.36 18.74 -15.33
N LYS A 108 -1.66 18.08 -16.26
CA LYS A 108 -2.29 17.20 -17.27
C LYS A 108 -3.13 16.11 -16.60
N GLY A 109 -2.61 15.47 -15.55
CA GLY A 109 -3.34 14.46 -14.78
C GLY A 109 -4.58 15.00 -14.07
N GLN A 110 -4.54 16.25 -13.58
CA GLN A 110 -5.73 16.93 -13.05
C GLN A 110 -6.80 17.13 -14.12
N MET A 111 -6.41 17.59 -15.31
CA MET A 111 -7.33 17.78 -16.44
C MET A 111 -7.96 16.45 -16.88
N PHE A 112 -7.15 15.39 -16.99
CA PHE A 112 -7.65 14.05 -17.25
C PHE A 112 -8.65 13.59 -16.19
N THR A 113 -8.34 13.86 -14.92
CA THR A 113 -9.24 13.51 -13.82
C THR A 113 -10.56 14.26 -13.90
N GLN A 114 -10.53 15.56 -14.19
CA GLN A 114 -11.75 16.38 -14.35
C GLN A 114 -12.62 15.89 -15.50
N LYS A 115 -12.00 15.49 -16.64
CA LYS A 115 -12.72 14.93 -17.79
C LYS A 115 -13.40 13.60 -17.46
N ASN A 116 -12.79 12.78 -16.60
CA ASN A 116 -13.22 11.41 -16.29
C ASN A 116 -13.70 11.23 -14.84
N TYR A 117 -14.17 12.31 -14.22
CA TYR A 117 -14.28 12.41 -12.76
C TYR A 117 -15.14 11.32 -12.12
N THR A 118 -16.33 11.08 -12.69
CA THR A 118 -17.26 10.05 -12.21
C THR A 118 -16.65 8.66 -12.30
N ALA A 119 -15.99 8.34 -13.42
CA ALA A 119 -15.35 7.05 -13.62
C ALA A 119 -14.22 6.83 -12.61
N ILE A 120 -13.39 7.85 -12.37
CA ILE A 120 -12.28 7.81 -11.42
C ILE A 120 -12.76 7.73 -9.97
N LEU A 121 -13.88 8.38 -9.62
CA LEU A 121 -14.46 8.23 -8.29
C LEU A 121 -15.03 6.82 -8.08
N LEU A 122 -15.76 6.29 -9.06
CA LEU A 122 -16.29 4.93 -9.00
C LEU A 122 -15.15 3.90 -8.91
N SER A 123 -14.08 4.10 -9.66
CA SER A 123 -12.93 3.21 -9.65
C SER A 123 -12.25 3.14 -8.29
N LYS A 124 -12.24 4.23 -7.51
CA LYS A 124 -11.70 4.22 -6.15
C LYS A 124 -12.57 3.43 -5.18
N LEU A 125 -13.90 3.53 -5.31
CA LEU A 125 -14.83 2.75 -4.49
C LEU A 125 -14.66 1.24 -4.75
N ILE A 126 -14.54 0.86 -6.02
CA ILE A 126 -14.28 -0.54 -6.39
C ILE A 126 -12.87 -0.94 -5.95
N GLY A 127 -11.86 -0.11 -6.21
CA GLY A 127 -10.47 -0.37 -5.86
C GLY A 127 -10.28 -0.61 -4.35
N LEU A 128 -11.02 0.11 -3.53
CA LEU A 128 -10.97 -0.06 -2.07
C LEU A 128 -11.46 -1.43 -1.61
N THR A 129 -12.31 -2.11 -2.39
CA THR A 129 -12.68 -3.50 -2.09
C THR A 129 -11.49 -4.45 -2.17
N TYR A 130 -10.46 -4.15 -2.99
CA TYR A 130 -9.23 -4.93 -3.03
C TYR A 130 -8.43 -4.79 -1.74
N VAL A 131 -8.32 -3.58 -1.18
CA VAL A 131 -7.66 -3.34 0.11
C VAL A 131 -8.31 -4.19 1.21
N TYR A 132 -9.63 -4.32 1.19
CA TYR A 132 -10.38 -5.09 2.20
C TYR A 132 -10.20 -6.61 2.10
N THR A 133 -9.54 -7.10 1.05
CA THR A 133 -9.17 -8.52 0.95
C THR A 133 -7.94 -8.87 1.78
N PHE A 134 -7.21 -7.87 2.28
CA PHE A 134 -6.05 -8.05 3.16
C PHE A 134 -6.46 -7.75 4.60
N ASP A 135 -6.48 -8.78 5.46
CA ASP A 135 -6.99 -8.67 6.82
C ASP A 135 -6.27 -7.57 7.62
N ASP A 136 -4.96 -7.46 7.48
CA ASP A 136 -4.17 -6.47 8.21
C ASP A 136 -4.47 -5.02 7.79
N GLU A 137 -4.83 -4.78 6.54
CA GLU A 137 -5.23 -3.46 6.01
C GLU A 137 -6.62 -3.03 6.47
N LEU A 138 -7.49 -4.01 6.68
CA LEU A 138 -8.85 -3.76 7.15
C LEU A 138 -8.89 -3.41 8.64
N LYS A 139 -7.94 -3.91 9.44
CA LYS A 139 -7.87 -3.69 10.91
C LYS A 139 -7.78 -2.21 11.30
N PRO A 140 -6.88 -1.36 10.74
CA PRO A 140 -6.84 0.06 11.05
C PRO A 140 -8.15 0.79 10.79
N ILE A 141 -8.84 0.40 9.72
CA ILE A 141 -10.12 0.97 9.29
C ILE A 141 -11.20 0.65 10.34
N ILE A 142 -11.29 -0.62 10.74
CA ILE A 142 -12.17 -1.07 11.82
C ILE A 142 -11.86 -0.36 13.16
N ILE A 143 -10.59 -0.28 13.55
CA ILE A 143 -10.13 0.30 14.82
C ILE A 143 -10.29 1.82 14.87
N GLY A 144 -10.31 2.49 13.71
CA GLY A 144 -10.62 3.92 13.56
C GLY A 144 -12.04 4.28 13.99
N GLY A 145 -12.92 3.29 14.08
CA GLY A 145 -14.33 3.51 14.43
C GLY A 145 -15.09 4.22 13.32
N HIS A 146 -16.34 4.59 13.60
CA HIS A 146 -17.25 5.23 12.62
C HIS A 146 -17.69 4.34 11.45
N GLU A 147 -17.73 3.03 11.64
CA GLU A 147 -18.11 2.09 10.56
C GLU A 147 -19.12 1.02 10.98
N HIS A 148 -19.46 0.96 12.27
CA HIS A 148 -20.35 -0.05 12.82
C HIS A 148 -21.83 0.15 12.43
N THR A 149 -22.15 1.23 11.71
CA THR A 149 -23.44 1.42 11.04
C THR A 149 -23.24 1.92 9.61
N PRO A 150 -24.18 1.60 8.67
CA PRO A 150 -24.12 2.10 7.30
C PRO A 150 -24.02 3.63 7.20
N TYR A 151 -24.69 4.37 8.10
CA TYR A 151 -24.68 5.82 8.10
C TYR A 151 -23.30 6.40 8.47
N LEU A 152 -22.65 5.87 9.52
CA LEU A 152 -21.31 6.31 9.90
C LEU A 152 -20.28 5.96 8.82
N ALA A 153 -20.40 4.77 8.23
CA ALA A 153 -19.58 4.38 7.10
C ALA A 153 -19.75 5.33 5.91
N PHE A 154 -21.00 5.70 5.57
CA PHE A 154 -21.29 6.70 4.55
C PHE A 154 -20.61 8.04 4.84
N GLN A 155 -20.67 8.54 6.08
CA GLN A 155 -20.00 9.80 6.46
C GLN A 155 -18.48 9.72 6.28
N ARG A 156 -17.85 8.60 6.68
CA ARG A 156 -16.41 8.38 6.49
C ARG A 156 -16.02 8.43 5.02
N TYR A 157 -16.74 7.70 4.17
CA TYR A 157 -16.43 7.66 2.73
C TYR A 157 -16.72 8.98 2.04
N LEU A 158 -17.79 9.68 2.41
CA LEU A 158 -18.06 11.02 1.89
C LEU A 158 -16.94 11.99 2.27
N SER A 159 -16.44 11.93 3.51
CA SER A 159 -15.29 12.72 3.94
C SER A 159 -14.04 12.37 3.14
N SER A 160 -13.79 11.08 2.89
CA SER A 160 -12.63 10.61 2.11
C SER A 160 -12.72 11.07 0.66
N ILE A 161 -13.88 10.93 0.01
CA ILE A 161 -14.15 11.42 -1.34
C ILE A 161 -13.93 12.93 -1.42
N LYS A 162 -14.36 13.70 -0.41
CA LYS A 162 -14.14 15.15 -0.38
C LYS A 162 -12.65 15.50 -0.34
N ARG A 163 -11.85 14.86 0.52
CA ARG A 163 -10.40 15.10 0.61
C ARG A 163 -9.71 14.77 -0.70
N ILE A 164 -10.00 13.59 -1.23
CA ILE A 164 -9.50 13.12 -2.51
C ILE A 164 -9.85 14.13 -3.62
N SER A 165 -11.11 14.59 -3.66
CA SER A 165 -11.57 15.60 -4.62
C SER A 165 -10.76 16.88 -4.54
N ASN A 166 -10.42 17.34 -3.33
CA ASN A 166 -9.61 18.53 -3.15
C ASN A 166 -8.17 18.31 -3.65
N TRP A 167 -7.58 17.14 -3.44
CA TRP A 167 -6.26 16.81 -3.99
C TRP A 167 -6.24 16.83 -5.52
N TYR A 168 -7.23 16.20 -6.16
CA TYR A 168 -7.33 16.17 -7.63
C TYR A 168 -7.59 17.53 -8.26
N ASN A 169 -8.25 18.45 -7.55
CA ASN A 169 -8.61 19.76 -8.08
C ASN A 169 -7.74 20.91 -7.57
N GLY A 170 -6.82 20.64 -6.63
CA GLY A 170 -6.05 21.66 -5.93
C GLY A 170 -4.55 21.45 -5.99
N ASP A 171 -3.84 22.28 -5.24
CA ASP A 171 -2.39 22.24 -5.10
C ASP A 171 -2.04 21.83 -3.65
N PRO A 172 -1.60 20.58 -3.41
CA PRO A 172 -1.34 20.08 -2.07
C PRO A 172 -0.06 20.66 -1.44
N TRP A 173 0.80 21.32 -2.21
CA TRP A 173 2.06 21.91 -1.71
C TRP A 173 1.89 23.39 -1.33
N SER A 174 0.83 24.02 -1.84
CA SER A 174 0.55 25.44 -1.59
C SER A 174 -0.22 25.65 -0.29
N LYS A 175 0.43 26.27 0.70
CA LYS A 175 -0.21 26.71 1.95
C LYS A 175 -1.51 27.46 1.70
N GLY A 176 -2.55 27.10 2.45
CA GLY A 176 -3.85 27.77 2.41
C GLY A 176 -4.85 27.21 1.40
N THR A 177 -4.44 26.27 0.53
CA THR A 177 -5.40 25.55 -0.32
C THR A 177 -6.15 24.48 0.48
N ALA A 178 -7.33 24.10 0.01
CA ALA A 178 -8.07 22.98 0.59
C ALA A 178 -7.30 21.65 0.46
N ALA A 179 -6.60 21.44 -0.65
CA ALA A 179 -5.76 20.27 -0.89
C ALA A 179 -4.65 20.13 0.16
N TYR A 180 -3.95 21.23 0.45
CA TYR A 180 -2.88 21.29 1.45
C TYR A 180 -3.41 20.96 2.86
N GLN A 181 -4.54 21.56 3.24
CA GLN A 181 -5.16 21.30 4.55
C GLN A 181 -5.64 19.85 4.69
N ASP A 182 -6.29 19.32 3.67
CA ASP A 182 -6.74 17.93 3.68
C ASP A 182 -5.58 16.94 3.71
N MET A 183 -4.44 17.30 3.11
CA MET A 183 -3.22 16.49 3.18
C MET A 183 -2.66 16.43 4.61
N LEU A 184 -2.57 17.58 5.30
CA LEU A 184 -2.14 17.64 6.70
C LEU A 184 -3.06 16.81 7.61
N ILE A 185 -4.38 16.93 7.40
CA ILE A 185 -5.37 16.18 8.18
C ILE A 185 -5.19 14.67 7.97
N THR A 186 -5.08 14.23 6.72
CA THR A 186 -4.92 12.81 6.39
C THR A 186 -3.61 12.26 6.97
N ARG A 187 -2.48 12.98 6.82
CA ARG A 187 -1.19 12.59 7.40
C ARG A 187 -1.28 12.43 8.93
N ALA A 188 -1.95 13.37 9.60
CA ALA A 188 -2.16 13.30 11.04
C ALA A 188 -3.07 12.12 11.45
N MET A 189 -4.10 11.80 10.66
CA MET A 189 -4.96 10.64 10.89
C MET A 189 -4.18 9.33 10.77
N HIS A 190 -3.37 9.19 9.72
CA HIS A 190 -2.53 8.01 9.49
C HIS A 190 -1.48 7.85 10.59
N PHE A 191 -0.76 8.92 10.95
CA PHE A 191 0.21 8.90 12.04
C PHE A 191 -0.43 8.53 13.39
N GLY A 192 -1.59 9.12 13.69
CA GLY A 192 -2.34 8.84 14.91
C GLY A 192 -2.78 7.37 14.97
N MET A 193 -3.28 6.83 13.86
CA MET A 193 -3.66 5.41 13.79
C MET A 193 -2.44 4.49 13.92
N ARG A 194 -1.33 4.80 13.23
CA ARG A 194 -0.08 4.04 13.34
C ARG A 194 0.41 4.00 14.78
N THR A 195 0.46 5.15 15.44
CA THR A 195 0.85 5.25 16.85
C THR A 195 -0.04 4.39 17.74
N LYS A 196 -1.36 4.43 17.53
CA LYS A 196 -2.33 3.59 18.25
C LYS A 196 -2.06 2.11 18.04
N LEU A 197 -1.83 1.67 16.80
CA LEU A 197 -1.55 0.26 16.47
C LEU A 197 -0.24 -0.22 17.09
N CYS A 198 0.80 0.61 17.11
CA CYS A 198 2.08 0.29 17.75
C CYS A 198 1.98 0.13 19.27
N GLN A 199 1.00 0.77 19.92
CA GLN A 199 0.73 0.63 21.35
C GLN A 199 -0.10 -0.61 21.69
N MET A 200 -0.66 -1.29 20.69
CA MET A 200 -1.51 -2.48 20.87
C MET A 200 -0.73 -3.76 20.54
N SER A 201 -0.92 -4.79 21.36
CA SER A 201 -0.52 -6.16 21.00
C SER A 201 -1.34 -6.66 19.80
N HIS A 202 -0.83 -7.67 19.09
CA HIS A 202 -1.57 -8.29 17.97
C HIS A 202 -2.92 -8.86 18.44
N GLU A 203 -2.97 -9.50 19.60
CA GLU A 203 -4.20 -10.02 20.20
C GLU A 203 -5.23 -8.92 20.49
N GLN A 204 -4.78 -7.77 21.00
CA GLN A 204 -5.67 -6.62 21.22
C GLN A 204 -6.24 -6.06 19.91
N ILE A 205 -5.42 -6.00 18.85
CA ILE A 205 -5.87 -5.55 17.52
C ILE A 205 -6.91 -6.54 16.98
N ASP A 206 -6.60 -7.84 16.99
CA ASP A 206 -7.48 -8.88 16.47
C ASP A 206 -8.81 -8.89 17.24
N THR A 207 -8.76 -8.80 18.57
CA THR A 207 -9.96 -8.72 19.43
C THR A 207 -10.80 -7.49 19.13
N ALA A 208 -10.17 -6.32 18.92
CA ALA A 208 -10.88 -5.09 18.59
C ALA A 208 -11.58 -5.14 17.22
N CYS A 209 -11.20 -6.08 16.35
CA CYS A 209 -11.78 -6.23 15.03
C CYS A 209 -12.87 -7.31 14.94
N ILE A 210 -13.19 -8.00 16.04
CA ILE A 210 -14.24 -9.01 16.09
C ILE A 210 -15.59 -8.35 16.39
N PHE A 211 -16.57 -8.56 15.51
CA PHE A 211 -17.95 -8.12 15.70
C PHE A 211 -18.89 -9.32 15.79
N ALA A 212 -19.70 -9.37 16.84
CA ALA A 212 -20.66 -10.47 17.03
C ALA A 212 -21.75 -10.49 15.95
N ASN A 213 -22.18 -9.32 15.44
CA ASN A 213 -23.27 -9.17 14.47
C ASN A 213 -22.96 -8.07 13.45
N PRO A 214 -22.10 -8.31 12.44
CA PRO A 214 -21.87 -7.33 11.38
C PRO A 214 -23.16 -7.09 10.59
N TRP A 215 -23.54 -5.83 10.39
CA TRP A 215 -24.72 -5.47 9.61
C TRP A 215 -24.46 -5.71 8.11
N ASN A 216 -24.89 -6.86 7.60
CA ASN A 216 -24.93 -7.15 6.17
C ASN A 216 -26.09 -8.13 5.89
N PRO A 217 -27.21 -7.68 5.31
CA PRO A 217 -28.37 -8.54 5.04
C PRO A 217 -28.05 -9.70 4.09
N ASP A 218 -27.03 -9.55 3.24
CA ASP A 218 -26.63 -10.55 2.25
C ASP A 218 -25.43 -11.39 2.71
N ARG A 219 -25.01 -11.28 3.99
CA ARG A 219 -23.78 -11.94 4.48
C ARG A 219 -23.75 -13.43 4.21
N GLU A 220 -24.83 -14.14 4.53
CA GLU A 220 -24.90 -15.60 4.37
C GLU A 220 -24.85 -16.01 2.89
N ILE A 221 -25.51 -15.24 2.02
CA ILE A 221 -25.52 -15.44 0.57
C ILE A 221 -24.11 -15.21 0.02
N LEU A 222 -23.48 -14.08 0.35
CA LEU A 222 -22.12 -13.76 -0.07
C LEU A 222 -21.12 -14.82 0.40
N LEU A 223 -21.20 -15.27 1.66
CA LEU A 223 -20.32 -16.33 2.17
C LEU A 223 -20.48 -17.64 1.41
N LYS A 224 -21.72 -18.03 1.10
CA LYS A 224 -22.00 -19.22 0.31
C LYS A 224 -21.43 -19.09 -1.10
N ASP A 225 -21.63 -17.96 -1.75
CA ASP A 225 -21.17 -17.72 -3.12
C ASP A 225 -19.64 -17.70 -3.19
N PHE A 226 -18.98 -16.98 -2.28
CA PHE A 226 -17.52 -16.97 -2.19
C PHE A 226 -16.94 -18.36 -1.90
N SER A 227 -17.56 -19.14 -1.01
CA SER A 227 -17.11 -20.50 -0.71
C SER A 227 -17.26 -21.43 -1.92
N ALA A 228 -18.28 -21.22 -2.76
CA ALA A 228 -18.52 -22.04 -3.95
C ALA A 228 -17.61 -21.66 -5.14
N THR A 229 -17.15 -20.40 -5.22
CA THR A 229 -16.42 -19.88 -6.40
C THR A 229 -14.95 -19.60 -6.15
N CYS A 230 -14.47 -19.47 -4.90
CA CYS A 230 -13.08 -19.11 -4.63
C CYS A 230 -12.14 -20.32 -4.81
N PRO A 231 -11.26 -20.34 -5.82
CA PRO A 231 -10.32 -21.44 -6.03
C PRO A 231 -9.14 -21.45 -5.04
N LEU A 232 -9.04 -20.44 -4.17
CA LEU A 232 -7.85 -20.11 -3.36
C LEU A 232 -7.90 -20.69 -1.93
N GLU A 233 -8.39 -21.91 -1.74
CA GLU A 233 -8.37 -22.57 -0.41
C GLU A 233 -6.95 -22.95 0.06
N LYS A 234 -5.97 -23.09 -0.85
CA LYS A 234 -4.63 -23.55 -0.48
C LYS A 234 -3.77 -22.40 0.07
N LEU A 235 -3.43 -22.48 1.36
CA LEU A 235 -2.54 -21.57 2.11
C LEU A 235 -1.23 -21.18 1.38
N GLY A 236 -0.73 -22.01 0.45
CA GLY A 236 0.48 -21.72 -0.33
C GLY A 236 0.32 -20.71 -1.48
N GLN A 237 -0.90 -20.26 -1.78
CA GLN A 237 -1.17 -19.30 -2.87
C GLN A 237 -1.28 -17.84 -2.38
N ARG A 238 -1.17 -17.58 -1.07
CA ARG A 238 -1.32 -16.26 -0.47
C ARG A 238 -0.06 -15.89 0.33
N PRO A 239 0.95 -15.27 -0.29
CA PRO A 239 2.21 -14.94 0.38
C PRO A 239 2.03 -14.14 1.69
N HIS A 240 1.06 -13.22 1.74
CA HIS A 240 0.77 -12.45 2.96
C HIS A 240 0.33 -13.34 4.15
N LYS A 241 -0.34 -14.47 3.90
CA LYS A 241 -0.73 -15.45 4.94
C LYS A 241 0.46 -16.28 5.47
N LEU A 242 1.60 -16.28 4.77
CA LEU A 242 2.81 -16.92 5.28
C LEU A 242 3.41 -16.08 6.41
N ILE A 243 3.43 -14.76 6.25
CA ILE A 243 3.96 -13.82 7.25
C ILE A 243 3.16 -13.91 8.55
N GLU A 244 1.84 -14.15 8.50
CA GLU A 244 1.01 -14.37 9.69
C GLU A 244 1.46 -15.56 10.57
N LYS A 245 2.25 -16.49 10.04
CA LYS A 245 2.77 -17.65 10.78
C LYS A 245 4.14 -17.40 11.44
N SER A 246 4.79 -16.29 11.11
CA SER A 246 6.05 -15.87 11.72
C SER A 246 5.84 -15.50 13.19
N SER A 247 6.89 -15.68 14.00
CA SER A 247 6.93 -15.18 15.38
C SER A 247 6.91 -13.65 15.44
N TYR A 248 7.38 -12.98 14.38
CA TYR A 248 7.32 -11.55 14.21
C TYR A 248 6.26 -11.16 13.16
N LYS A 249 5.42 -10.19 13.49
CA LYS A 249 4.39 -9.65 12.59
C LYS A 249 4.53 -8.13 12.50
N PRO A 250 4.75 -7.57 11.30
CA PRO A 250 4.78 -6.12 11.14
C PRO A 250 3.40 -5.52 11.47
N LYS A 251 3.40 -4.32 12.04
CA LYS A 251 2.16 -3.55 12.24
C LYS A 251 1.71 -2.93 10.93
N SER A 252 0.39 -2.88 10.74
CA SER A 252 -0.23 -2.22 9.59
C SER A 252 0.04 -0.69 9.59
N ILE A 253 -0.25 -0.04 8.47
CA ILE A 253 0.16 1.33 8.12
C ILE A 253 1.68 1.42 7.96
N ASN A 254 2.25 0.43 7.26
CA ASN A 254 3.65 0.42 6.79
C ASN A 254 3.73 0.89 5.32
N CYS A 255 4.94 1.02 4.77
CA CYS A 255 5.12 1.50 3.40
C CYS A 255 4.44 0.62 2.34
N SER A 256 4.40 -0.70 2.52
CA SER A 256 3.72 -1.60 1.59
C SER A 256 2.21 -1.48 1.63
N ASP A 257 1.64 -1.29 2.82
CA ASP A 257 0.20 -1.10 2.97
C ASP A 257 -0.26 0.14 2.20
N PHE A 258 0.52 1.20 2.38
CA PHE A 258 0.28 2.48 1.76
C PHE A 258 0.48 2.41 0.23
N ALA A 259 1.53 1.72 -0.25
CA ALA A 259 1.73 1.47 -1.67
C ALA A 259 0.58 0.64 -2.29
N LEU A 260 0.03 -0.32 -1.55
CA LEU A 260 -1.12 -1.12 -1.95
C LEU A 260 -2.39 -0.25 -2.04
N ALA A 261 -2.64 0.61 -1.06
CA ALA A 261 -3.76 1.54 -1.07
C ALA A 261 -3.71 2.48 -2.29
N GLN A 262 -2.52 2.98 -2.63
CA GLN A 262 -2.34 3.82 -3.82
C GLN A 262 -2.51 3.06 -5.13
N TYR A 263 -1.97 1.83 -5.21
CA TYR A 263 -2.21 0.95 -6.35
C TYR A 263 -3.71 0.78 -6.61
N CYS A 264 -4.50 0.58 -5.54
CA CYS A 264 -5.95 0.45 -5.65
C CYS A 264 -6.66 1.71 -6.20
N PHE A 265 -6.06 2.89 -6.07
CA PHE A 265 -6.60 4.12 -6.66
C PHE A 265 -6.34 4.27 -8.16
N VAL A 266 -5.31 3.60 -8.68
CA VAL A 266 -4.90 3.75 -10.09
C VAL A 266 -5.15 2.51 -10.94
N VAL A 267 -5.23 1.32 -10.33
CA VAL A 267 -5.28 0.03 -11.06
C VAL A 267 -6.40 -0.05 -12.09
N LEU A 268 -7.62 0.35 -11.72
CA LEU A 268 -8.78 0.24 -12.60
C LEU A 268 -8.70 1.21 -13.79
N PRO A 269 -8.41 2.52 -13.60
CA PRO A 269 -8.14 3.42 -14.72
C PRO A 269 -7.01 2.98 -15.64
N LEU A 270 -5.95 2.36 -15.10
CA LEU A 270 -4.80 1.95 -15.91
C LEU A 270 -5.03 0.66 -16.68
N LEU A 271 -5.53 -0.38 -16.01
CA LEU A 271 -5.64 -1.72 -16.60
C LEU A 271 -6.96 -1.91 -17.34
N TYR A 272 -8.02 -1.23 -16.91
CA TYR A 272 -9.38 -1.42 -17.43
C TYR A 272 -10.14 -0.10 -17.66
N PRO A 273 -9.53 0.93 -18.31
CA PRO A 273 -10.15 2.25 -18.47
C PRO A 273 -11.55 2.18 -19.09
N GLN A 274 -11.70 1.41 -20.17
CA GLN A 274 -12.97 1.31 -20.88
C GLN A 274 -14.08 0.64 -20.04
N ASN A 275 -13.72 -0.32 -19.18
CA ASN A 275 -14.68 -1.04 -18.33
C ASN A 275 -15.30 -0.12 -17.27
N ILE A 276 -14.61 0.97 -16.92
CA ILE A 276 -15.11 1.96 -15.96
C ILE A 276 -15.61 3.25 -16.65
N GLY A 277 -15.72 3.25 -17.98
CA GLY A 277 -16.25 4.36 -18.75
C GLY A 277 -15.24 5.45 -19.14
N ILE A 278 -13.94 5.17 -19.03
CA ILE A 278 -12.88 6.02 -19.56
C ILE A 278 -12.60 5.58 -21.00
N HIS A 279 -13.05 6.37 -21.96
CA HIS A 279 -12.83 6.15 -23.38
C HIS A 279 -11.77 7.12 -23.92
N ASP A 280 -11.07 6.70 -24.97
CA ASP A 280 -10.05 7.50 -25.68
C ASP A 280 -8.90 8.02 -24.79
N ALA A 281 -8.60 7.34 -23.68
CA ALA A 281 -7.42 7.64 -22.89
C ALA A 281 -6.16 7.19 -23.63
N THR A 282 -5.21 8.11 -23.80
CA THR A 282 -3.89 7.81 -24.34
C THR A 282 -2.95 7.31 -23.25
N ASP A 283 -1.84 6.68 -23.62
CA ASP A 283 -0.81 6.30 -22.65
C ASP A 283 -0.27 7.53 -21.90
N GLU A 284 -0.16 8.68 -22.57
CA GLU A 284 0.29 9.93 -21.97
C GLU A 284 -0.71 10.49 -20.95
N ASP A 285 -2.02 10.34 -21.22
CA ASP A 285 -3.09 10.69 -20.28
C ASP A 285 -3.04 9.81 -19.02
N LEU A 286 -2.88 8.49 -19.20
CA LEU A 286 -2.81 7.51 -18.13
C LEU A 286 -1.54 7.70 -17.27
N ASP A 287 -0.42 7.99 -17.91
CA ASP A 287 0.85 8.30 -17.24
C ASP A 287 0.77 9.63 -16.47
N ALA A 288 0.14 10.66 -17.03
CA ALA A 288 -0.13 11.90 -16.32
C ALA A 288 -1.09 11.71 -15.14
N PHE A 289 -2.13 10.86 -15.30
CA PHE A 289 -3.01 10.46 -14.22
C PHE A 289 -2.27 9.71 -13.11
N CYS A 290 -1.37 8.78 -13.44
CA CYS A 290 -0.49 8.13 -12.46
C CYS A 290 0.28 9.16 -11.65
N GLY A 291 0.97 10.09 -12.31
CA GLY A 291 1.68 11.17 -11.63
C GLY A 291 0.75 11.91 -10.68
N ASN A 292 -0.38 12.41 -11.17
CA ASN A 292 -1.32 13.15 -10.32
C ASN A 292 -1.93 12.33 -9.17
N ALA A 293 -2.32 11.08 -9.41
CA ALA A 293 -2.93 10.19 -8.43
C ALA A 293 -1.93 9.73 -7.37
N ILE A 294 -0.67 9.50 -7.76
CA ILE A 294 0.41 9.24 -6.82
C ILE A 294 0.58 10.50 -5.97
N CYS A 295 0.83 11.66 -6.56
CA CYS A 295 1.10 12.90 -5.84
C CYS A 295 -0.03 13.37 -4.91
N GLY A 296 -1.28 13.20 -5.32
CA GLY A 296 -2.46 13.52 -4.52
C GLY A 296 -2.68 12.57 -3.34
N ASN A 297 -2.07 11.37 -3.35
CA ASN A 297 -2.21 10.36 -2.30
C ASN A 297 -0.86 9.96 -1.65
N ALA A 298 0.27 10.55 -2.06
CA ALA A 298 1.63 10.06 -1.79
C ALA A 298 2.51 10.97 -0.95
N THR A 299 1.98 12.02 -0.31
CA THR A 299 2.82 12.75 0.67
C THR A 299 3.21 11.88 1.88
N ASP A 300 2.66 10.68 2.01
CA ASP A 300 3.04 9.73 3.07
C ASP A 300 3.91 8.55 2.58
N ILE A 301 4.02 8.24 1.27
CA ILE A 301 4.38 6.87 0.79
C ILE A 301 5.48 6.80 -0.27
N PHE A 302 5.44 7.66 -1.29
CA PHE A 302 6.40 7.59 -2.39
C PHE A 302 7.45 8.70 -2.31
N LEU A 303 7.92 8.95 -1.09
CA LEU A 303 9.01 9.88 -0.83
C LEU A 303 10.30 9.18 -0.40
N GLU A 304 10.40 7.89 -0.66
CA GLU A 304 11.65 7.15 -0.58
C GLU A 304 11.79 6.19 -1.78
#